data_AF-A4JTM3-F1
#
_entry.id   AF-A4JTM3-F1
#
_cell.length_a   1.000
_cell.length_b   1.000
_cell.length_c   1.000
_cell.angle_alpha   90.00
_cell.angle_beta   90.00
_cell.angle_gamma   90.00
#
_symmetry.space_group_name_H-M   'P 1'
#
loop_
_entity.id
_entity.type
_entity.pdbx_description
1 polymer ?
#
loop_
_entity_poly.entity_id
_entity_poly.type
_entity_poly.pdbx_seq_one_letter_code
_entity_poly.pdbx_strand_id
1 'polypeptide(L)'
;MYSSHARRFARGLIGLTVLISCGQAVAAEPKDILFAAIRNGSASETLSGAFLEGWQSRTHSTSPILMTAEVVKRYQQQDCARLRVTMRQENIPKKDGSTGPLQFSYELNLCTDGMPPAEAVDWSKVPPEKSAASPEQIK
;
A
#
# COMPACT_ATOMS: atom_id res chain seq x y z
N MET A 1 52.16 48.59 34.66
CA MET A 1 51.38 47.64 35.47
C MET A 1 50.06 47.39 34.76
N TYR A 2 49.97 46.28 34.03
CA TYR A 2 48.82 45.92 33.19
C TYR A 2 47.85 45.07 34.02
N SER A 3 46.57 45.49 34.08
CA SER A 3 45.52 44.84 34.87
C SER A 3 44.80 43.75 34.07
N SER A 4 44.34 42.76 34.81
CA SER A 4 44.02 41.38 34.45
C SER A 4 42.79 41.17 33.56
N HIS A 5 42.89 40.15 32.69
CA HIS A 5 41.85 39.63 31.80
C HIS A 5 40.66 39.01 32.57
N ALA A 6 39.46 39.56 32.36
CA ALA A 6 38.21 38.93 32.78
C ALA A 6 37.74 37.93 31.70
N ARG A 7 37.88 36.63 31.98
CA ARG A 7 37.31 35.54 31.18
C ARG A 7 35.80 35.49 31.40
N ARG A 8 35.03 35.76 30.35
CA ARG A 8 33.58 35.47 30.33
C ARG A 8 33.35 34.15 29.58
N PHE A 9 33.15 33.08 30.33
CA PHE A 9 32.60 31.83 29.80
C PHE A 9 31.08 32.02 29.60
N ALA A 10 30.65 32.25 28.37
CA ALA A 10 29.24 32.18 28.02
C ALA A 10 28.85 30.71 27.84
N ARG A 11 27.94 30.25 28.70
CA ARG A 11 27.43 28.88 28.78
C ARG A 11 26.62 28.58 27.51
N GLY A 12 27.02 27.55 26.78
CA GLY A 12 26.31 27.10 25.58
C GLY A 12 24.91 26.57 25.92
N LEU A 13 23.89 27.09 25.25
CA LEU A 13 22.59 26.43 25.14
C LEU A 13 22.69 25.37 24.04
N ILE A 14 22.69 24.10 24.44
CA ILE A 14 22.49 22.99 23.51
C ILE A 14 20.97 22.89 23.29
N GLY A 15 20.49 23.44 22.19
CA GLY A 15 19.11 23.28 21.74
C GLY A 15 18.89 21.87 21.21
N LEU A 16 17.99 21.11 21.85
CA LEU A 16 17.53 19.81 21.37
C LEU A 16 16.46 20.03 20.29
N THR A 17 16.87 20.08 19.03
CA THR A 17 15.95 20.18 17.89
C THR A 17 15.31 18.81 17.63
N VAL A 18 14.07 18.61 18.07
CA VAL A 18 13.27 17.44 17.70
C VAL A 18 12.78 17.62 16.26
N LEU A 19 13.36 16.88 15.32
CA LEU A 19 12.85 16.79 13.95
C LEU A 19 11.61 15.90 13.95
N ILE A 20 10.43 16.52 14.01
CA ILE A 20 9.15 15.85 13.75
C ILE A 20 9.11 15.55 12.25
N SER A 21 9.50 14.33 11.87
CA SER A 21 9.34 13.84 10.50
C SER A 21 7.85 13.56 10.28
N CYS A 22 7.15 14.51 9.68
CA CYS A 22 5.80 14.29 9.17
C CYS A 22 5.95 13.46 7.90
N GLY A 23 5.89 12.13 8.02
CA GLY A 23 5.90 11.24 6.87
C GLY A 23 4.73 11.61 5.96
N GLN A 24 5.03 12.14 4.77
CA GLN A 24 4.01 12.36 3.75
C GLN A 24 3.48 10.98 3.37
N ALA A 25 2.17 10.74 3.56
CA ALA A 25 1.53 9.55 3.04
C ALA A 25 1.67 9.59 1.50
N VAL A 26 2.63 8.82 0.99
CA VAL A 26 2.88 8.69 -0.44
C VAL A 26 1.73 7.85 -0.99
N ALA A 27 0.91 8.48 -1.81
CA ALA A 27 -0.25 7.86 -2.40
C ALA A 27 0.22 6.74 -3.35
N ALA A 28 -0.08 5.48 -3.05
CA ALA A 28 0.54 4.31 -3.68
C ALA A 28 -0.42 3.53 -4.60
N GLU A 29 0.10 2.90 -5.66
CA GLU A 29 -0.65 1.92 -6.44
C GLU A 29 -0.78 0.60 -5.67
N PRO A 30 -1.88 -0.17 -5.82
CA PRO A 30 -2.07 -1.43 -5.10
C PRO A 30 -0.90 -2.41 -5.26
N LYS A 31 -0.32 -2.52 -6.45
CA LYS A 31 0.81 -3.42 -6.74
C LYS A 31 2.03 -3.12 -5.86
N ASP A 32 2.29 -1.83 -5.60
CA ASP A 32 3.47 -1.39 -4.86
C ASP A 32 3.32 -1.76 -3.39
N ILE A 33 2.11 -1.61 -2.84
CA ILE A 33 1.76 -2.02 -1.47
C ILE A 33 1.92 -3.54 -1.32
N LEU A 34 1.39 -4.32 -2.27
CA LEU A 34 1.49 -5.78 -2.24
C LEU A 34 2.95 -6.23 -2.27
N PHE A 35 3.76 -5.69 -3.18
CA PHE A 35 5.17 -6.06 -3.29
C PHE A 35 6.01 -5.57 -2.11
N ALA A 36 5.69 -4.40 -1.55
CA ALA A 36 6.29 -3.94 -0.31
C ALA A 36 5.96 -4.89 0.85
N ALA A 37 4.73 -5.39 0.95
CA ALA A 37 4.35 -6.38 1.96
C ALA A 37 5.09 -7.71 1.78
N ILE A 38 5.28 -8.19 0.55
CA ILE A 38 6.09 -9.41 0.29
C ILE A 38 7.51 -9.24 0.86
N ARG A 39 8.16 -8.10 0.57
CA ARG A 39 9.52 -7.80 1.02
C ARG A 39 9.60 -7.61 2.54
N ASN A 40 8.68 -6.85 3.11
CA ASN A 40 8.80 -6.34 4.49
C ASN A 40 7.96 -7.13 5.51
N GLY A 41 7.12 -8.07 5.07
CA GLY A 41 6.14 -8.77 5.90
C GLY A 41 4.78 -8.07 5.97
N SER A 42 4.76 -6.74 5.84
CA SER A 42 3.53 -5.94 5.76
C SER A 42 3.76 -4.60 5.07
N ALA A 43 2.69 -4.00 4.54
CA ALA A 43 2.67 -2.62 4.07
C ALA A 43 1.26 -2.05 4.26
N SER A 44 1.17 -0.73 4.51
CA SER A 44 -0.12 -0.05 4.66
C SER A 44 -0.03 1.36 4.12
N GLU A 45 -0.81 1.67 3.09
CA GLU A 45 -0.79 2.99 2.44
C GLU A 45 -2.19 3.40 1.96
N THR A 46 -2.34 4.70 1.70
CA THR A 46 -3.53 5.23 1.02
C THR A 46 -3.41 5.06 -0.48
N LEU A 47 -4.47 4.53 -1.10
CA LEU A 47 -4.49 4.28 -2.55
C LEU A 47 -4.57 5.57 -3.37
N SER A 48 -4.00 5.50 -4.57
CA SER A 48 -3.97 6.60 -5.53
C SER A 48 -4.21 6.14 -6.97
N GLY A 49 -4.25 7.10 -7.91
CA GLY A 49 -4.32 6.84 -9.34
C GLY A 49 -5.63 6.20 -9.82
N ALA A 50 -5.55 5.50 -10.95
CA ALA A 50 -6.72 4.95 -11.65
C ALA A 50 -7.51 3.93 -10.80
N PHE A 51 -6.85 3.21 -9.90
CA PHE A 51 -7.53 2.28 -8.99
C PHE A 51 -8.42 3.04 -7.99
N LEU A 52 -7.91 4.12 -7.40
CA LEU A 52 -8.67 4.99 -6.50
C LEU A 52 -9.91 5.53 -7.23
N GLU A 53 -9.74 6.10 -8.41
CA GLU A 53 -10.83 6.69 -9.21
C GLU A 53 -11.91 5.64 -9.54
N GLY A 54 -11.49 4.47 -10.03
CA GLY A 54 -12.40 3.37 -10.34
C GLY A 54 -13.14 2.84 -9.11
N TRP A 55 -12.49 2.83 -7.94
CA TRP A 55 -13.11 2.43 -6.69
C TRP A 55 -14.12 3.46 -6.18
N GLN A 56 -13.75 4.74 -6.14
CA GLN A 56 -14.62 5.83 -5.71
C GLN A 56 -15.86 5.96 -6.60
N SER A 57 -15.72 5.68 -7.91
CA SER A 57 -16.85 5.60 -8.84
C SER A 57 -17.87 4.51 -8.45
N ARG A 58 -17.40 3.38 -7.91
CA ARG A 58 -18.25 2.26 -7.48
C ARG A 58 -18.85 2.46 -6.09
N THR A 59 -18.09 3.05 -5.17
CA THR A 59 -18.54 3.22 -3.78
C THR A 59 -19.25 4.55 -3.53
N HIS A 60 -19.18 5.47 -4.50
CA HIS A 60 -19.73 6.82 -4.42
C HIS A 60 -19.22 7.64 -3.22
N SER A 61 -18.06 7.27 -2.67
CA SER A 61 -17.35 8.04 -1.63
C SER A 61 -16.04 8.56 -2.18
N THR A 62 -15.75 9.83 -1.90
CA THR A 62 -14.45 10.47 -2.19
C THR A 62 -13.46 10.32 -1.05
N SER A 63 -13.82 9.60 0.02
CA SER A 63 -12.94 9.40 1.16
C SER A 63 -11.71 8.58 0.77
N PRO A 64 -10.54 8.82 1.39
CA PRO A 64 -9.34 8.00 1.19
C PRO A 64 -9.62 6.51 1.41
N ILE A 65 -8.91 5.68 0.66
CA ILE A 65 -8.96 4.23 0.82
C ILE A 65 -7.64 3.79 1.42
N LEU A 66 -7.69 3.24 2.64
CA LEU A 66 -6.53 2.60 3.26
C LEU A 66 -6.47 1.14 2.79
N MET A 67 -5.33 0.74 2.25
CA MET A 67 -5.04 -0.66 1.93
C MET A 67 -3.88 -1.15 2.78
N THR A 68 -4.12 -2.22 3.53
CA THR A 68 -3.11 -2.93 4.32
C THR A 68 -2.91 -4.32 3.74
N ALA A 69 -1.67 -4.70 3.49
CA ALA A 69 -1.29 -6.04 3.04
C ALA A 69 -0.34 -6.67 4.07
N GLU A 70 -0.61 -7.91 4.46
CA GLU A 70 0.15 -8.66 5.46
C GLU A 70 0.50 -10.05 4.93
N VAL A 71 1.73 -10.50 5.16
CA VAL A 71 2.15 -11.87 4.84
C VAL A 71 1.51 -12.85 5.82
N VAL A 72 0.63 -13.70 5.31
CA VAL A 72 0.01 -14.82 6.06
C VAL A 72 0.93 -16.03 6.06
N LYS A 73 1.59 -16.30 4.93
CA LYS A 73 2.54 -17.40 4.76
C LYS A 73 3.54 -17.07 3.66
N ARG A 74 4.78 -17.55 3.78
CA ARG A 74 5.79 -17.54 2.71
C ARG A 74 5.82 -18.89 1.97
N TYR A 75 6.04 -18.85 0.66
CA TYR A 75 6.23 -20.03 -0.17
C TYR A 75 7.72 -20.41 -0.23
N GLN A 76 8.04 -21.60 -0.77
CA GLN A 76 9.44 -22.01 -0.93
C GLN A 76 10.10 -21.27 -2.11
N GLN A 77 9.33 -20.99 -3.16
CA GLN A 77 9.72 -20.05 -4.21
C GLN A 77 10.04 -18.67 -3.62
N GLN A 78 11.20 -18.12 -4.00
CA GLN A 78 11.64 -16.80 -3.52
C GLN A 78 10.69 -15.69 -3.97
N ASP A 79 10.61 -14.63 -3.15
CA ASP A 79 9.77 -13.45 -3.39
C ASP A 79 8.29 -13.74 -3.61
N CYS A 80 7.79 -14.85 -3.05
CA CYS A 80 6.41 -15.29 -3.12
C CYS A 80 5.78 -15.44 -1.73
N ALA A 81 4.56 -14.92 -1.57
CA ALA A 81 3.82 -15.02 -0.32
C ALA A 81 2.31 -15.17 -0.55
N ARG A 82 1.63 -15.75 0.44
CA ARG A 82 0.20 -15.53 0.63
C ARG A 82 0.02 -14.25 1.41
N LEU A 83 -0.69 -13.30 0.82
CA LEU A 83 -1.03 -12.02 1.43
C LEU A 83 -2.48 -12.03 1.90
N ARG A 84 -2.75 -11.43 3.05
CA ARG A 84 -4.07 -10.91 3.40
C ARG A 84 -4.08 -9.43 3.11
N VAL A 85 -5.02 -9.02 2.28
CA VAL A 85 -5.27 -7.61 1.97
C VAL A 85 -6.52 -7.18 2.68
N THR A 86 -6.48 -6.05 3.37
CA THR A 86 -7.64 -5.38 3.95
C THR A 86 -7.77 -4.01 3.34
N MET A 87 -8.95 -3.70 2.82
CA MET A 87 -9.29 -2.37 2.32
C MET A 87 -10.33 -1.74 3.22
N ARG A 88 -10.15 -0.45 3.53
CA ARG A 88 -11.10 0.34 4.33
C ARG A 88 -11.36 1.69 3.67
N GLN A 89 -12.63 2.06 3.57
CA GLN A 89 -13.07 3.37 3.09
C GLN A 89 -14.24 3.88 3.93
N GLU A 90 -14.22 5.16 4.27
CA GLU A 90 -15.29 5.82 5.05
C GLU A 90 -16.33 6.48 4.14
N ASN A 91 -17.43 6.94 4.76
CA ASN A 91 -18.48 7.76 4.14
C ASN A 91 -19.14 7.13 2.90
N ILE A 92 -19.30 5.80 2.87
CA ILE A 92 -20.04 5.13 1.81
C ILE A 92 -21.53 5.44 1.95
N PRO A 93 -22.18 6.03 0.93
CA PRO A 93 -23.62 6.29 0.96
C PRO A 93 -24.41 4.98 1.05
N LYS A 94 -25.45 4.97 1.90
CA LYS A 94 -26.39 3.87 2.06
C LYS A 94 -27.76 4.22 1.49
N LYS A 95 -28.59 3.19 1.27
CA LYS A 95 -29.93 3.35 0.70
C LYS A 95 -30.89 4.18 1.57
N ASP A 96 -30.64 4.24 2.87
CA ASP A 96 -31.43 5.00 3.85
C ASP A 96 -31.01 6.48 3.95
N GLY A 97 -30.06 6.93 3.10
CA GLY A 97 -29.54 8.30 3.11
C GLY A 97 -28.44 8.55 4.14
N SER A 98 -28.11 7.57 4.98
CA SER A 98 -26.96 7.65 5.88
C SER A 98 -25.65 7.30 5.18
N THR A 99 -24.52 7.51 5.86
CA THR A 99 -23.21 7.04 5.41
C THR A 99 -22.60 6.04 6.40
N GLY A 100 -21.61 5.26 5.98
CA GLY A 100 -20.86 4.39 6.88
C GLY A 100 -19.56 3.84 6.31
N PRO A 101 -18.82 3.06 7.10
CA PRO A 101 -17.58 2.43 6.64
C PRO A 101 -17.87 1.24 5.72
N LEU A 102 -16.98 1.05 4.74
CA LEU A 102 -16.80 -0.21 4.03
C LEU A 102 -15.43 -0.77 4.39
N GLN A 103 -15.41 -2.00 4.87
CA GLN A 103 -14.20 -2.75 5.12
C GLN A 103 -14.38 -4.18 4.62
N PHE A 104 -13.40 -4.68 3.87
CA PHE A 104 -13.37 -6.07 3.46
C PHE A 104 -11.92 -6.53 3.36
N SER A 105 -11.75 -7.84 3.47
CA SER A 105 -10.45 -8.49 3.37
C SER A 105 -10.52 -9.67 2.42
N TYR A 106 -9.42 -9.91 1.70
CA TYR A 106 -9.25 -11.06 0.82
C TYR A 106 -7.83 -11.58 0.92
N GLU A 107 -7.61 -12.84 0.57
CA GLU A 107 -6.28 -13.42 0.50
C GLU A 107 -5.91 -13.73 -0.95
N LEU A 108 -4.65 -13.50 -1.32
CA LEU A 108 -4.11 -13.92 -2.62
C LEU A 108 -2.71 -14.49 -2.47
N ASN A 109 -2.34 -15.37 -3.39
CA ASN A 109 -0.96 -15.87 -3.51
C ASN A 109 -0.28 -15.08 -4.62
N LEU A 110 0.84 -14.42 -4.30
CA LEU A 110 1.49 -13.49 -5.21
C LEU A 110 3.01 -13.53 -5.06
N CYS A 111 3.69 -13.44 -6.19
CA CYS A 111 5.12 -13.21 -6.30
C CYS A 111 5.41 -11.78 -6.79
N THR A 112 6.61 -11.25 -6.59
CA THR A 112 6.97 -9.88 -7.03
C THR A 112 7.06 -9.70 -8.55
N ASP A 113 7.02 -10.78 -9.31
CA ASP A 113 6.85 -10.77 -10.78
C ASP A 113 5.37 -10.64 -11.21
N GLY A 114 4.44 -10.62 -10.25
CA GLY A 114 3.00 -10.54 -10.50
C GLY A 114 2.31 -11.90 -10.69
N MET A 115 3.07 -12.99 -10.76
CA MET A 115 2.55 -14.33 -10.96
C MET A 115 2.16 -14.99 -9.64
N PRO A 116 1.22 -15.95 -9.66
CA PRO A 116 1.02 -16.82 -8.51
C PRO A 116 2.23 -17.76 -8.31
N PRO A 117 2.52 -18.18 -7.07
CA PRO A 117 3.57 -19.16 -6.79
C PRO A 117 3.30 -20.47 -7.53
N ALA A 118 4.34 -21.10 -8.10
CA ALA A 118 4.18 -22.34 -8.85
C ALA A 118 3.54 -23.47 -8.03
N GLU A 119 3.84 -23.51 -6.73
CA GLU A 119 3.30 -24.45 -5.75
C GLU A 119 1.81 -24.24 -5.45
N ALA A 120 1.26 -23.07 -5.79
CA ALA A 120 -0.12 -22.68 -5.44
C ALA A 120 -1.12 -22.89 -6.59
N VAL A 121 -0.65 -23.25 -7.79
CA VAL A 121 -1.48 -23.35 -9.00
C VAL A 121 -1.50 -24.77 -9.54
N ASP A 122 -2.70 -25.31 -9.73
CA ASP A 122 -2.90 -26.49 -10.55
C ASP A 122 -3.02 -26.05 -12.02
N TRP A 123 -1.88 -25.98 -12.71
CA TRP A 123 -1.79 -25.49 -14.09
C TRP A 123 -2.63 -26.28 -15.09
N SER A 124 -2.99 -27.53 -14.77
CA SER A 124 -3.89 -28.33 -15.61
C SER A 124 -5.31 -27.77 -15.70
N LYS A 125 -5.69 -26.91 -14.75
CA LYS A 125 -7.03 -26.30 -14.67
C LYS A 125 -7.06 -24.84 -15.11
N VAL A 126 -5.92 -24.23 -15.42
CA VAL A 126 -5.86 -22.85 -15.90
C VAL A 126 -6.16 -22.85 -17.40
N PRO A 127 -7.22 -22.16 -17.86
CA PRO A 127 -7.48 -22.03 -19.28
C PRO A 127 -6.29 -21.34 -19.97
N PRO A 128 -5.91 -21.76 -21.19
CA PRO A 128 -4.86 -21.07 -21.92
C PRO A 128 -5.23 -19.60 -22.10
N GLU A 129 -4.27 -18.71 -21.82
CA GLU A 129 -4.44 -17.28 -22.03
C GLU A 129 -4.83 -17.04 -23.48
N LYS A 130 -6.03 -16.50 -23.71
CA LYS A 130 -6.41 -16.02 -25.04
C LYS A 130 -5.54 -14.81 -25.33
N SER A 131 -4.42 -15.04 -26.03
CA SER A 131 -3.49 -14.00 -26.44
C SER A 131 -4.24 -12.80 -27.01
N ALA A 132 -4.09 -11.65 -26.36
CA ALA A 132 -4.60 -10.38 -26.83
C ALA A 132 -3.78 -9.93 -28.05
N ALA A 133 -4.09 -10.48 -29.23
CA ALA A 133 -3.62 -9.98 -30.52
C ALA A 133 -4.56 -10.40 -31.66
N SER A 134 -5.46 -9.50 -32.08
CA SER A 134 -5.55 -9.02 -33.47
C SER A 134 -6.83 -8.17 -33.69
N PRO A 135 -6.72 -6.93 -34.21
CA PRO A 135 -7.86 -6.07 -34.55
C PRO A 135 -8.50 -6.54 -35.86
N GLU A 136 -9.25 -7.61 -35.82
CA GLU A 136 -10.04 -8.04 -36.98
C GLU A 136 -11.34 -8.63 -36.48
N GLN A 137 -12.30 -7.79 -36.12
CA GLN A 137 -13.74 -8.08 -36.18
C GLN A 137 -14.50 -6.74 -36.27
N ILE A 138 -14.29 -6.00 -37.36
CA ILE A 138 -15.36 -5.19 -37.93
C ILE A 138 -15.93 -6.03 -39.06
N LYS A 139 -17.16 -6.53 -38.86
CA LYS A 139 -18.06 -6.83 -39.97
C LYS A 139 -19.46 -6.37 -39.60
#